data_AF-A0A2M4AB24-F1
#
_entry.id   AF-A0A2M4AB24-F1
#
_cell.length_a   1.000
_cell.length_b   1.000
_cell.length_c   1.000
_cell.angle_alpha   90.00
_cell.angle_beta   90.00
_cell.angle_gamma   90.00
#
_symmetry.space_group_name_H-M   'P 1'
#
loop_
_entity.id
_entity.type
_entity.pdbx_description
1 polymer ?
#
loop_
_entity_poly.entity_id
_entity_poly.type
_entity_poly.pdbx_seq_one_letter_code
_entity_poly.pdbx_strand_id
1 'polypeptide(L)'
;PYFFQMNPMHTVPTINDNGVPLFDSHAIIIYLVSKYGKDDKLYPKDLVQQAHVNAMLHFESGVLFARLRGILEPVFYWGQTEVPQEKLDSIQKAYELLEGTLSTGGTDYLVGSSITLADVSVSTSLSTLNALFPVDATKYPAVVAYLKRIEQTLPNYKDINIDRANEALQLFNQKLGKA
;
A
#
# COMPACT_ATOMS: atom_id res chain seq x y z
N PRO A 1 -26.95 3.53 9.27
CA PRO A 1 -27.49 4.90 9.02
C PRO A 1 -26.43 6.01 9.16
N TYR A 2 -25.69 6.08 10.27
CA TYR A 2 -24.70 7.14 10.51
C TYR A 2 -23.46 7.06 9.57
N PHE A 3 -22.86 5.88 9.41
CA PHE A 3 -21.72 5.70 8.49
C PHE A 3 -22.07 6.03 7.03
N PHE A 4 -23.29 5.71 6.59
CA PHE A 4 -23.80 6.01 5.26
C PHE A 4 -23.89 7.52 4.99
N GLN A 5 -24.22 8.30 6.01
CA GLN A 5 -24.26 9.77 5.91
C GLN A 5 -22.85 10.38 5.85
N MET A 6 -21.86 9.74 6.47
CA MET A 6 -20.47 10.20 6.45
C MET A 6 -19.75 9.87 5.14
N ASN A 7 -19.95 8.66 4.62
CA ASN A 7 -19.31 8.20 3.39
C ASN A 7 -20.36 7.54 2.48
N PRO A 8 -20.77 8.22 1.38
CA PRO A 8 -21.74 7.67 0.44
C PRO A 8 -21.19 6.46 -0.36
N MET A 9 -19.87 6.26 -0.39
CA MET A 9 -19.25 5.08 -1.00
C MET A 9 -19.27 3.86 -0.08
N HIS A 10 -19.56 4.04 1.21
CA HIS A 10 -19.64 2.98 2.21
C HIS A 10 -18.36 2.14 2.33
N THR A 11 -17.21 2.78 2.15
CA THR A 11 -15.89 2.16 2.19
C THR A 11 -15.12 2.56 3.44
N VAL A 12 -14.23 1.68 3.87
CA VAL A 12 -13.15 2.03 4.80
C VAL A 12 -11.85 2.26 4.01
N PRO A 13 -10.96 3.16 4.47
CA PRO A 13 -11.10 4.00 5.66
C PRO A 13 -12.04 5.20 5.45
N THR A 14 -12.70 5.61 6.53
CA THR A 14 -13.43 6.88 6.66
C THR A 14 -13.11 7.46 8.04
N ILE A 15 -12.74 8.73 8.11
CA ILE A 15 -12.50 9.45 9.37
C ILE A 15 -13.50 10.60 9.54
N ASN A 16 -13.66 11.07 10.78
CA ASN A 16 -14.36 12.31 11.09
C ASN A 16 -13.39 13.20 11.88
N ASP A 17 -12.88 14.24 11.24
CA ASP A 17 -12.01 15.20 11.90
C ASP A 17 -12.83 16.42 12.35
N ASN A 18 -13.28 16.39 13.60
CA ASN A 18 -14.03 17.49 14.24
C ASN A 18 -15.30 17.93 13.47
N GLY A 19 -16.10 16.97 13.04
CA GLY A 19 -17.31 17.20 12.26
C GLY A 19 -17.12 17.17 10.75
N VAL A 20 -15.88 17.02 10.26
CA VAL A 20 -15.57 16.92 8.83
C VAL A 20 -15.35 15.46 8.44
N PRO A 21 -16.33 14.80 7.77
CA PRO A 21 -16.13 13.45 7.26
C PRO A 21 -15.17 13.46 6.06
N LEU A 22 -14.21 12.55 6.06
CA LEU A 22 -13.27 12.32 4.97
C LEU A 22 -13.17 10.82 4.69
N PHE A 23 -13.09 10.47 3.41
CA PHE A 23 -12.90 9.11 2.92
C PHE A 23 -11.81 9.12 1.84
N ASP A 24 -11.40 7.94 1.40
CA ASP A 24 -10.21 7.68 0.57
C ASP A 24 -8.90 7.78 1.37
N SER A 25 -8.14 6.68 1.40
CA SER A 25 -6.91 6.59 2.21
C SER A 25 -5.87 7.63 1.79
N HIS A 26 -5.70 7.88 0.48
CA HIS A 26 -4.73 8.85 -0.03
C HIS A 26 -5.14 10.28 0.29
N ALA A 27 -6.41 10.62 0.10
CA ALA A 27 -6.93 11.93 0.47
C ALA A 27 -6.78 12.17 1.99
N ILE A 28 -7.08 11.16 2.81
CA ILE A 28 -6.95 11.22 4.27
C ILE A 28 -5.50 11.46 4.70
N ILE A 29 -4.53 10.70 4.21
CA ILE A 29 -3.13 10.85 4.65
C ILE A 29 -2.55 12.20 4.21
N ILE A 30 -2.89 12.69 3.01
CA ILE A 30 -2.49 14.04 2.54
C ILE A 30 -3.11 15.10 3.44
N TYR A 31 -4.40 14.99 3.75
CA TYR A 31 -5.11 15.93 4.63
C TYR A 31 -4.48 15.98 6.03
N LEU A 32 -4.23 14.82 6.64
CA LEU A 32 -3.67 14.73 7.98
C LEU A 32 -2.26 15.33 8.05
N VAL A 33 -1.39 15.02 7.09
CA VAL A 33 -0.04 15.61 7.05
C VAL A 33 -0.11 17.11 6.76
N SER A 34 -0.97 17.55 5.84
CA SER A 34 -1.08 18.97 5.51
C SER A 34 -1.63 19.81 6.67
N LYS A 35 -2.54 19.25 7.48
CA LYS A 35 -3.18 19.95 8.59
C LYS A 35 -2.40 19.87 9.90
N TYR A 36 -1.83 18.71 10.20
CA TYR A 36 -1.24 18.41 11.50
C TYR A 36 0.28 18.15 11.46
N GLY A 37 0.87 18.04 10.26
CA GLY A 37 2.31 17.88 10.08
C GLY A 37 3.07 19.06 10.66
N LYS A 38 4.18 18.77 11.36
CA LYS A 38 5.08 19.79 11.92
C LYS A 38 6.05 20.36 10.89
N ASP A 39 6.33 19.58 9.86
CA ASP A 39 7.15 19.93 8.71
C ASP A 39 6.52 19.33 7.44
N ASP A 40 7.10 19.63 6.28
CA ASP A 40 6.63 19.17 4.97
C ASP A 40 7.40 17.94 4.46
N LYS A 41 8.17 17.23 5.30
CA LYS A 41 9.00 16.12 4.83
C LYS A 41 8.20 14.97 4.23
N LEU A 42 7.07 14.62 4.86
CA LEU A 42 6.21 13.54 4.38
C LEU A 42 5.44 13.92 3.11
N TYR A 43 5.18 15.21 2.92
CA TYR A 43 4.49 15.73 1.74
C TYR A 43 5.05 17.11 1.35
N PRO A 44 6.15 17.13 0.57
CA PRO A 44 6.86 18.37 0.25
C PRO A 44 5.96 19.38 -0.46
N LYS A 45 6.15 20.66 -0.15
CA LYS A 45 5.43 21.76 -0.82
C LYS A 45 5.99 22.12 -2.19
N ASP A 46 7.21 21.66 -2.50
CA ASP A 46 7.75 21.76 -3.86
C ASP A 46 6.86 20.97 -4.83
N LEU A 47 6.35 21.65 -5.86
CA LEU A 47 5.33 21.09 -6.75
C LEU A 47 5.83 19.88 -7.54
N VAL A 48 7.12 19.82 -7.86
CA VAL A 48 7.71 18.70 -8.60
C VAL A 48 7.80 17.47 -7.69
N GLN A 49 8.34 17.63 -6.49
CA GLN A 49 8.38 16.57 -5.47
C GLN A 49 6.96 16.09 -5.11
N GLN A 50 6.01 17.01 -4.97
CA GLN A 50 4.62 16.70 -4.70
C GLN A 50 3.99 15.87 -5.84
N ALA A 51 4.28 16.21 -7.10
CA ALA A 51 3.82 15.45 -8.26
C ALA A 51 4.40 14.02 -8.26
N HIS A 52 5.67 13.84 -7.88
CA HIS A 52 6.27 12.52 -7.73
C HIS A 52 5.63 11.71 -6.60
N VAL A 53 5.35 12.32 -5.45
CA VAL A 53 4.61 11.64 -4.35
C VAL A 53 3.23 11.21 -4.84
N ASN A 54 2.48 12.13 -5.45
CA ASN A 54 1.14 11.83 -5.97
C ASN A 54 1.18 10.72 -7.04
N ALA A 55 2.17 10.71 -7.93
CA ALA A 55 2.34 9.65 -8.93
C ALA A 55 2.50 8.28 -8.26
N MET A 56 3.25 8.20 -7.16
CA MET A 56 3.41 6.95 -6.41
C MET A 56 2.16 6.54 -5.61
N LEU A 57 1.35 7.50 -5.12
CA LEU A 57 0.03 7.20 -4.56
C LEU A 57 -0.93 6.64 -5.63
N HIS A 58 -0.87 7.17 -6.85
CA HIS A 58 -1.63 6.63 -7.98
C HIS A 58 -1.11 5.27 -8.45
N PHE A 59 0.21 5.05 -8.41
CA PHE A 59 0.80 3.74 -8.62
C PHE A 59 0.32 2.75 -7.57
N GLU A 60 0.33 3.12 -6.29
CA GLU A 60 -0.19 2.28 -5.22
C GLU A 60 -1.63 1.84 -5.50
N SER A 61 -2.54 2.79 -5.72
CA SER A 61 -3.97 2.50 -5.88
C SER A 61 -4.30 1.80 -7.20
N GLY A 62 -3.74 2.31 -8.31
CA GLY A 62 -4.04 1.84 -9.67
C GLY A 62 -3.24 0.63 -10.12
N VAL A 63 -2.10 0.35 -9.47
CA VAL A 63 -1.22 -0.76 -9.84
C VAL A 63 -1.17 -1.82 -8.75
N LEU A 64 -0.70 -1.49 -7.55
CA LEU A 64 -0.48 -2.48 -6.49
C LEU A 64 -1.81 -2.94 -5.88
N PHE A 65 -2.58 -2.03 -5.31
CA PHE A 65 -3.83 -2.33 -4.64
C PHE A 65 -4.86 -2.90 -5.60
N ALA A 66 -4.97 -2.39 -6.84
CA ALA A 66 -5.87 -2.94 -7.85
C ALA A 66 -5.60 -4.43 -8.14
N ARG A 67 -4.33 -4.85 -8.22
CA ARG A 67 -3.94 -6.26 -8.42
C ARG A 67 -4.25 -7.09 -7.17
N LEU A 68 -3.87 -6.58 -6.00
CA LEU A 68 -4.14 -7.23 -4.72
C LEU A 68 -5.64 -7.45 -4.51
N ARG A 69 -6.44 -6.41 -4.71
CA ARG A 69 -7.91 -6.44 -4.63
C ARG A 69 -8.50 -7.44 -5.61
N GLY A 70 -8.00 -7.47 -6.86
CA GLY A 70 -8.43 -8.42 -7.87
C GLY A 70 -8.14 -9.89 -7.55
N ILE A 71 -7.35 -10.18 -6.52
CA ILE A 71 -7.09 -11.52 -5.98
C ILE A 71 -7.88 -11.75 -4.69
N LEU A 72 -7.83 -10.79 -3.77
CA LEU A 72 -8.46 -10.94 -2.45
C LEU A 72 -9.98 -10.94 -2.53
N GLU A 73 -10.60 -10.08 -3.33
CA GLU A 73 -12.07 -9.98 -3.36
C GLU A 73 -12.75 -11.27 -3.80
N PRO A 74 -12.34 -11.92 -4.92
CA PRO A 74 -12.95 -13.17 -5.32
C PRO A 74 -12.80 -14.28 -4.27
N VAL A 75 -11.63 -14.36 -3.62
CA VAL A 75 -11.35 -15.38 -2.62
C VAL A 75 -12.12 -15.12 -1.32
N PHE A 76 -12.16 -13.87 -0.85
CA PHE A 76 -12.80 -13.53 0.42
C PHE A 76 -14.33 -13.53 0.34
N TYR A 77 -14.87 -12.98 -0.75
CA TYR A 77 -16.29 -12.65 -0.86
C TYR A 77 -17.07 -13.52 -1.85
N TRP A 78 -16.41 -14.10 -2.86
CA TRP A 78 -17.10 -14.83 -3.94
C TRP A 78 -16.80 -16.34 -3.96
N GLY A 79 -16.07 -16.84 -2.95
CA GLY A 79 -15.82 -18.26 -2.76
C GLY A 79 -14.84 -18.87 -3.76
N GLN A 80 -14.00 -18.05 -4.40
CA GLN A 80 -12.97 -18.55 -5.28
C GLN A 80 -11.89 -19.31 -4.50
N THR A 81 -11.60 -20.54 -4.91
CA THR A 81 -10.69 -21.46 -4.20
C THR A 81 -9.30 -21.58 -4.82
N GLU A 82 -9.04 -20.83 -5.89
CA GLU A 82 -7.75 -20.82 -6.58
C GLU A 82 -7.41 -19.44 -7.14
N VAL A 83 -6.12 -19.15 -7.29
CA VAL A 83 -5.65 -17.90 -7.89
C VAL A 83 -5.24 -18.19 -9.34
N PRO A 84 -5.86 -17.54 -10.34
CA PRO A 84 -5.51 -17.74 -11.73
C PRO A 84 -4.06 -17.31 -12.00
N GLN A 85 -3.35 -18.06 -12.85
CA GLN A 85 -1.95 -17.78 -13.17
C GLN A 85 -1.76 -16.34 -13.69
N GLU A 86 -2.69 -15.83 -14.50
CA GLU A 86 -2.66 -14.44 -15.00
C GLU A 86 -2.60 -13.38 -13.88
N LYS A 87 -3.18 -13.65 -12.71
CA LYS A 87 -3.14 -12.75 -11.55
C LYS A 87 -1.78 -12.81 -10.87
N LEU A 88 -1.18 -13.99 -10.79
CA LEU A 88 0.18 -14.19 -10.27
C LEU A 88 1.21 -13.49 -11.17
N ASP A 89 1.09 -13.65 -12.49
CA ASP A 89 1.95 -12.96 -13.47
C ASP A 89 1.80 -11.44 -13.36
N SER A 90 0.59 -10.95 -13.10
CA SER A 90 0.33 -9.53 -12.87
C SER A 90 1.02 -8.98 -11.62
N ILE A 91 1.14 -9.77 -10.55
CA ILE A 91 1.93 -9.40 -9.36
C ILE A 91 3.41 -9.33 -9.70
N GLN A 92 3.94 -10.31 -10.44
CA GLN A 92 5.36 -10.29 -10.85
C GLN A 92 5.70 -9.01 -11.64
N LYS A 93 4.80 -8.59 -12.54
CA LYS A 93 4.95 -7.31 -13.26
C LYS A 93 4.93 -6.10 -12.32
N ALA A 94 4.14 -6.14 -11.24
CA ALA A 94 4.14 -5.07 -10.24
C ALA A 94 5.48 -4.99 -9.48
N TYR A 95 6.06 -6.15 -9.13
CA TYR A 95 7.40 -6.20 -8.52
C TYR A 95 8.48 -5.71 -9.48
N GLU A 96 8.40 -6.05 -10.77
CA GLU A 96 9.31 -5.56 -11.79
C GLU A 96 9.25 -4.03 -11.96
N LEU A 97 8.04 -3.46 -12.00
CA LEU A 97 7.85 -2.01 -12.06
C LEU A 97 8.45 -1.30 -10.84
N LEU A 98 8.25 -1.87 -9.65
CA LEU A 98 8.78 -1.30 -8.41
C LEU A 98 10.30 -1.45 -8.32
N GLU A 99 10.84 -2.59 -8.76
CA GLU A 99 12.29 -2.82 -8.85
C GLU A 99 12.95 -1.79 -9.77
N GLY A 100 12.36 -1.55 -10.95
CA GLY A 100 12.83 -0.51 -11.87
C GLY A 100 12.75 0.89 -11.28
N THR A 101 11.66 1.20 -10.56
CA THR A 101 11.48 2.49 -9.88
C THR A 101 12.55 2.72 -8.82
N LEU A 102 12.79 1.75 -7.95
CA LEU A 102 13.79 1.84 -6.87
C LEU A 102 15.22 1.84 -7.41
N SER A 103 15.49 1.05 -8.45
CA SER A 103 16.84 0.93 -9.02
C SER A 103 17.25 2.17 -9.82
N THR A 104 16.30 2.88 -10.41
CA THR A 104 16.57 4.08 -11.24
C THR A 104 16.42 5.39 -10.47
N GLY A 105 15.68 5.38 -9.35
CA GLY A 105 15.39 6.57 -8.55
C GLY A 105 16.62 7.20 -7.87
N GLY A 106 17.75 6.47 -7.79
CA GLY A 106 19.00 6.99 -7.22
C GLY A 106 18.94 7.26 -5.71
N THR A 107 17.88 6.82 -5.05
CA THR A 107 17.65 7.00 -3.61
C THR A 107 17.11 5.71 -2.99
N ASP A 108 17.15 5.66 -1.68
CA ASP A 108 16.70 4.52 -0.88
C ASP A 108 15.16 4.47 -0.67
N TYR A 109 14.44 5.49 -1.15
CA TYR A 109 13.00 5.69 -1.01
C TYR A 109 12.36 5.95 -2.38
N LEU A 110 11.03 6.02 -2.42
CA LEU A 110 10.31 6.19 -3.69
C LEU A 110 10.40 7.63 -4.25
N VAL A 111 10.50 8.63 -3.37
CA VAL A 111 10.58 10.03 -3.77
C VAL A 111 11.55 10.79 -2.86
N GLY A 112 12.62 11.32 -3.44
CA GLY A 112 13.64 12.04 -2.69
C GLY A 112 14.44 11.14 -1.74
N SER A 113 15.20 11.75 -0.82
CA SER A 113 16.16 11.03 0.04
C SER A 113 15.61 10.64 1.42
N SER A 114 14.31 10.80 1.67
CA SER A 114 13.66 10.47 2.94
C SER A 114 12.24 9.93 2.71
N ILE A 115 11.67 9.28 3.73
CA ILE A 115 10.28 8.81 3.67
C ILE A 115 9.32 9.94 3.33
N THR A 116 8.39 9.62 2.43
CA THR A 116 7.22 10.43 2.09
C THR A 116 5.93 9.63 2.25
N LEU A 117 4.79 10.26 2.00
CA LEU A 117 3.51 9.57 1.90
C LEU A 117 3.49 8.49 0.80
N ALA A 118 4.34 8.60 -0.23
CA ALA A 118 4.52 7.55 -1.22
C ALA A 118 4.95 6.25 -0.57
N ASP A 119 5.98 6.31 0.28
CA ASP A 119 6.53 5.12 0.94
C ASP A 119 5.54 4.54 1.94
N VAL A 120 4.90 5.41 2.73
CA VAL A 120 3.85 5.03 3.68
C VAL A 120 2.75 4.26 2.96
N SER A 121 2.21 4.77 1.85
CA SER A 121 1.11 4.10 1.17
C SER A 121 1.56 2.82 0.46
N VAL A 122 2.59 2.89 -0.40
CA VAL A 122 3.08 1.75 -1.20
C VAL A 122 3.44 0.56 -0.32
N SER A 123 4.04 0.82 0.84
CA SER A 123 4.45 -0.25 1.75
C SER A 123 3.30 -1.10 2.28
N THR A 124 2.09 -0.54 2.44
CA THR A 124 0.93 -1.27 2.97
C THR A 124 0.43 -2.35 2.01
N SER A 125 0.22 -1.99 0.73
CA SER A 125 -0.13 -2.96 -0.32
C SER A 125 1.01 -3.92 -0.62
N LEU A 126 2.25 -3.42 -0.66
CA LEU A 126 3.42 -4.24 -0.98
C LEU A 126 3.71 -5.30 0.09
N SER A 127 3.60 -4.95 1.38
CA SER A 127 3.81 -5.91 2.47
C SER A 127 2.74 -7.00 2.48
N THR A 128 1.48 -6.65 2.20
CA THR A 128 0.41 -7.64 2.04
C THR A 128 0.70 -8.55 0.85
N LEU A 129 1.02 -7.99 -0.32
CA LEU A 129 1.44 -8.77 -1.49
C LEU A 129 2.61 -9.70 -1.18
N ASN A 130 3.64 -9.22 -0.46
CA ASN A 130 4.79 -10.04 -0.09
C ASN A 130 4.44 -11.15 0.92
N ALA A 131 3.48 -10.94 1.82
CA ALA A 131 3.00 -12.00 2.71
C ALA A 131 2.29 -13.11 1.93
N LEU A 132 1.44 -12.74 0.97
CA LEU A 132 0.67 -13.68 0.13
C LEU A 132 1.52 -14.37 -0.94
N PHE A 133 2.38 -13.60 -1.60
CA PHE A 133 3.20 -13.99 -2.74
C PHE A 133 4.61 -13.39 -2.57
N PRO A 134 5.49 -14.07 -1.82
CA PRO A 134 6.80 -13.54 -1.46
C PRO A 134 7.61 -13.06 -2.67
N VAL A 135 8.24 -11.89 -2.50
CA VAL A 135 9.12 -11.31 -3.52
C VAL A 135 10.36 -12.20 -3.69
N ASP A 136 10.67 -12.54 -4.93
CA ASP A 136 11.88 -13.27 -5.28
C ASP A 136 13.10 -12.35 -5.16
N ALA A 137 13.89 -12.52 -4.10
CA ALA A 137 15.06 -11.71 -3.80
C ALA A 137 16.16 -11.80 -4.87
N THR A 138 16.17 -12.86 -5.70
CA THR A 138 17.15 -12.99 -6.79
C THR A 138 16.77 -12.14 -8.00
N LYS A 139 15.49 -11.81 -8.16
CA LYS A 139 14.95 -11.00 -9.26
C LYS A 139 14.71 -9.54 -8.88
N TYR A 140 14.27 -9.32 -7.63
CA TYR A 140 13.86 -7.99 -7.15
C TYR A 140 14.58 -7.59 -5.85
N PRO A 141 15.93 -7.53 -5.86
CA PRO A 141 16.70 -7.20 -4.66
C PRO A 141 16.43 -5.80 -4.12
N ALA A 142 16.16 -4.80 -4.97
CA ALA A 142 15.87 -3.44 -4.50
C ALA A 142 14.53 -3.39 -3.75
N VAL A 143 13.51 -4.10 -4.23
CA VAL A 143 12.21 -4.25 -3.53
C VAL A 143 12.38 -4.89 -2.15
N VAL A 144 13.17 -5.95 -2.05
CA VAL A 144 13.43 -6.62 -0.76
C VAL A 144 14.20 -5.71 0.20
N ALA A 145 15.20 -4.98 -0.28
CA ALA A 145 15.94 -4.02 0.53
C ALA A 145 15.02 -2.87 1.02
N TYR A 146 14.14 -2.38 0.14
CA TYR A 146 13.15 -1.37 0.45
C TYR A 146 12.18 -1.83 1.54
N LEU A 147 11.59 -3.03 1.44
CA LEU A 147 10.69 -3.58 2.47
C LEU A 147 11.33 -3.63 3.85
N LYS A 148 12.57 -4.12 3.94
CA LYS A 148 13.33 -4.17 5.21
C LYS A 148 13.57 -2.79 5.80
N ARG A 149 13.90 -1.82 4.94
CA ARG A 149 14.14 -0.44 5.34
C ARG A 149 12.88 0.21 5.89
N ILE A 150 11.74 0.05 5.21
CA ILE A 150 10.48 0.62 5.65
C ILE A 150 10.05 0.03 7.00
N GLU A 151 10.23 -1.27 7.21
CA GLU A 151 9.93 -1.91 8.49
C GLU A 151 10.75 -1.32 9.66
N GLN A 152 12.00 -0.91 9.40
CA GLN A 152 12.86 -0.30 10.41
C GLN A 152 12.59 1.19 10.64
N THR A 153 12.09 1.89 9.61
CA THR A 153 11.94 3.36 9.66
C THR A 153 10.56 3.79 10.12
N LEU A 154 9.48 3.07 9.77
CA LEU A 154 8.13 3.46 10.15
C LEU A 154 7.79 3.06 11.60
N PRO A 155 7.22 3.98 12.41
CA PRO A 155 6.93 3.71 13.81
C PRO A 155 5.82 2.67 13.95
N ASN A 156 6.02 1.71 14.86
CA ASN A 156 5.06 0.63 15.16
C ASN A 156 4.65 -0.20 13.93
N TYR A 157 5.43 -0.18 12.84
CA TYR A 157 5.04 -0.74 11.55
C TYR A 157 4.76 -2.24 11.61
N LYS A 158 5.53 -2.97 12.43
CA LYS A 158 5.27 -4.38 12.67
C LYS A 158 3.83 -4.61 13.16
N ASP A 159 3.44 -3.92 14.23
CA ASP A 159 2.17 -4.16 14.91
C ASP A 159 0.98 -3.67 14.08
N ILE A 160 1.10 -2.51 13.44
CA ILE A 160 -0.04 -1.89 12.72
C ILE A 160 -0.18 -2.36 11.28
N ASN A 161 0.88 -2.92 10.68
CA ASN A 161 0.90 -3.29 9.27
C ASN A 161 1.35 -4.73 9.02
N ILE A 162 2.56 -5.15 9.44
CA ILE A 162 3.06 -6.51 9.15
C ILE A 162 2.17 -7.60 9.75
N ASP A 163 1.75 -7.43 11.01
CA ASP A 163 0.89 -8.41 11.67
C ASP A 163 -0.50 -8.47 11.04
N ARG A 164 -1.01 -7.33 10.55
CA ARG A 164 -2.27 -7.26 9.78
C ARG A 164 -2.15 -7.93 8.40
N ALA A 165 -1.01 -7.81 7.73
CA ALA A 165 -0.74 -8.53 6.48
C ALA A 165 -0.68 -10.05 6.71
N ASN A 166 -0.11 -10.50 7.83
CA ASN A 166 -0.10 -11.91 8.23
C ASN A 166 -1.51 -12.44 8.55
N GLU A 167 -2.36 -11.64 9.21
CA GLU A 167 -3.77 -11.98 9.42
C GLU A 167 -4.53 -12.13 8.09
N ALA A 168 -4.26 -11.25 7.12
CA ALA A 168 -4.83 -11.37 5.77
C ALA A 168 -4.38 -12.66 5.07
N LEU A 169 -3.11 -13.04 5.18
CA LEU A 169 -2.59 -14.32 4.67
C LEU A 169 -3.28 -15.53 5.32
N GLN A 170 -3.48 -15.51 6.64
CA GLN A 170 -4.16 -16.59 7.36
C GLN A 170 -5.59 -16.77 6.85
N LEU A 171 -6.34 -15.67 6.75
CA LEU A 171 -7.71 -15.69 6.21
C LEU A 171 -7.74 -16.18 4.75
N PHE A 172 -6.75 -15.77 3.95
CA PHE A 172 -6.61 -16.20 2.57
C PHE A 172 -6.39 -17.70 2.44
N ASN A 173 -5.45 -18.27 3.19
CA ASN A 173 -5.21 -19.71 3.19
C ASN A 173 -6.43 -20.50 3.68
N GLN A 174 -7.13 -19.99 4.70
CA GLN A 174 -8.38 -20.58 5.19
C GLN A 174 -9.45 -20.63 4.09
N LYS A 175 -9.64 -19.53 3.34
CA LYS A 175 -10.61 -19.45 2.24
C LYS A 175 -10.27 -20.35 1.05
N LEU A 176 -8.99 -20.60 0.80
CA LEU A 176 -8.54 -21.56 -0.22
C LEU A 176 -8.56 -23.02 0.25
N GLY A 177 -8.93 -23.30 1.51
CA GLY A 177 -8.91 -24.66 2.05
C GLY A 177 -7.49 -25.23 2.26
N LYS A 178 -6.49 -24.36 2.45
CA LYS A 178 -5.07 -24.73 2.65
C LYS A 178 -4.65 -24.74 4.13
N ALA A 179 -5.62 -24.80 5.05
CA ALA A 179 -5.39 -24.80 6.50
C ALA A 179 -5.00 -26.19 7.02
#